data_AF-A0A183ELI3-F1
#
_entry.id   AF-A0A183ELI3-F1
#
_cell.length_a   1.000
_cell.length_b   1.000
_cell.length_c   1.000
_cell.angle_alpha   90.00
_cell.angle_beta   90.00
_cell.angle_gamma   90.00
#
_symmetry.space_group_name_H-M   'P 1'
#
loop_
_entity.id
_entity.type
_entity.pdbx_description
1 polymer ?
#
loop_
_entity_poly.entity_id
_entity_poly.type
_entity_poly.pdbx_seq_one_letter_code
_entity_poly.pdbx_strand_id
1 'polypeptide(L)'
;MTLLSAKAFGATEVAITDVMDSRLAIAKEIGADLTINVKDKSPDDVISILKDKFGELPETAVECVGFPESVELSIRVRLYSLFVNSLVTSTLHSDFTGHHFFRF
;
A
#
# COMPACT_ATOMS: atom_id res chain seq x y z
N MET A 1 -12.99 -10.22 3.74
CA MET A 1 -13.37 -10.32 2.31
C MET A 1 -12.39 -9.62 1.38
N THR A 2 -11.99 -8.38 1.65
CA THR A 2 -11.08 -7.59 0.80
C THR A 2 -9.74 -8.28 0.53
N LEU A 3 -9.08 -8.83 1.56
CA LEU A 3 -7.80 -9.54 1.43
C LEU A 3 -7.86 -10.71 0.42
N LEU A 4 -8.82 -11.61 0.59
CA LEU A 4 -8.99 -12.77 -0.29
C LEU A 4 -9.32 -12.35 -1.71
N SER A 5 -10.12 -11.29 -1.87
CA SER A 5 -10.43 -10.73 -3.19
C SER A 5 -9.17 -10.17 -3.85
N ALA A 6 -8.37 -9.35 -3.14
CA ALA A 6 -7.12 -8.79 -3.65
C ALA A 6 -6.16 -9.90 -4.11
N LYS A 7 -5.98 -10.95 -3.30
CA LYS A 7 -5.17 -12.12 -3.68
C LYS A 7 -5.74 -12.85 -4.89
N ALA A 8 -7.06 -13.06 -4.96
CA ALA A 8 -7.71 -13.70 -6.12
C ALA A 8 -7.56 -12.88 -7.42
N PHE A 9 -7.51 -11.54 -7.32
CA PHE A 9 -7.23 -10.63 -8.43
C PHE A 9 -5.72 -10.51 -8.75
N GLY A 10 -4.85 -11.27 -8.09
CA GLY A 10 -3.43 -11.34 -8.42
C GLY A 10 -2.55 -10.32 -7.71
N ALA A 11 -3.01 -9.72 -6.60
CA ALA A 11 -2.15 -8.89 -5.77
C ALA A 11 -0.95 -9.72 -5.26
N THR A 12 0.26 -9.29 -5.63
CA THR A 12 1.52 -9.92 -5.24
C THR A 12 1.71 -9.84 -3.72
N GLU A 13 1.56 -8.65 -3.17
CA GLU A 13 1.73 -8.38 -1.73
C GLU A 13 0.51 -7.66 -1.15
N VAL A 14 0.11 -8.04 0.06
CA VAL A 14 -1.01 -7.42 0.78
C VAL A 14 -0.63 -7.16 2.23
N ALA A 15 -0.79 -5.90 2.65
CA ALA A 15 -0.69 -5.46 4.03
C ALA A 15 -2.06 -5.20 4.63
N ILE A 16 -2.27 -5.61 5.88
CA ILE A 16 -3.51 -5.36 6.63
C ILE A 16 -3.20 -4.57 7.90
N THR A 17 -3.96 -3.50 8.14
CA THR A 17 -3.92 -2.70 9.36
C THR A 17 -5.20 -2.93 10.17
N ASP A 18 -5.08 -3.04 11.49
CA ASP A 18 -6.21 -3.06 12.43
C ASP A 18 -5.65 -2.72 13.84
N VAL A 19 -6.53 -2.51 14.83
CA VAL A 19 -6.14 -2.31 16.23
C VAL A 19 -6.22 -3.60 17.05
N MET A 20 -6.92 -4.62 16.55
CA MET A 20 -7.12 -5.89 17.24
C MET A 20 -6.17 -6.97 16.73
N ASP A 21 -5.29 -7.47 17.60
CA ASP A 21 -4.33 -8.53 17.23
C ASP A 21 -5.01 -9.83 16.79
N SER A 22 -6.18 -10.15 17.32
CA SER A 22 -6.95 -11.34 16.90
C SER A 22 -7.37 -11.28 15.44
N ARG A 23 -7.70 -10.09 14.92
CA ARG A 23 -8.04 -9.88 13.50
C ARG A 23 -6.80 -9.97 12.63
N LEU A 24 -5.69 -9.43 13.11
CA LEU A 24 -4.40 -9.50 12.42
C LEU A 24 -3.87 -10.94 12.35
N ALA A 25 -4.03 -11.74 13.40
CA ALA A 25 -3.67 -13.16 13.39
C ALA A 25 -4.42 -13.91 12.29
N ILE A 26 -5.74 -13.73 12.21
CA ILE A 26 -6.56 -14.32 11.15
C ILE A 26 -6.11 -13.81 9.77
N ALA A 27 -5.86 -12.51 9.61
CA ALA A 27 -5.37 -11.94 8.36
C ALA A 27 -4.05 -12.60 7.90
N LYS A 28 -3.14 -12.87 8.85
CA LYS A 28 -1.89 -13.57 8.58
C LYS A 28 -2.13 -15.02 8.14
N GLU A 29 -2.99 -15.75 8.83
CA GLU A 29 -3.35 -17.14 8.50
C GLU A 29 -3.95 -17.27 7.10
N ILE A 30 -4.77 -16.31 6.67
CA ILE A 30 -5.44 -16.34 5.36
C ILE A 30 -4.62 -15.67 4.23
N GLY A 31 -3.35 -15.34 4.48
CA GLY A 31 -2.40 -14.98 3.43
C GLY A 31 -2.01 -13.50 3.33
N ALA A 32 -2.18 -12.69 4.38
CA ALA A 32 -1.57 -11.36 4.43
C ALA A 32 -0.03 -11.47 4.54
N ASP A 33 0.69 -10.69 3.74
CA ASP A 33 2.16 -10.67 3.74
C ASP A 33 2.68 -9.85 4.92
N LEU A 34 1.96 -8.78 5.26
CA LEU A 34 2.22 -7.93 6.42
C LEU A 34 0.92 -7.64 7.20
N THR A 35 1.02 -7.62 8.51
CA THR A 35 -0.05 -7.22 9.41
C THR A 35 0.48 -6.18 10.40
N ILE A 36 -0.21 -5.07 10.59
CA ILE A 36 0.25 -3.95 11.42
C ILE A 36 -0.82 -3.59 12.45
N ASN A 37 -0.46 -3.65 13.73
CA ASN A 37 -1.30 -3.07 14.78
C ASN A 37 -1.09 -1.55 14.85
N VAL A 38 -2.13 -0.79 14.53
CA VAL A 38 -2.08 0.68 14.40
C VAL A 38 -2.52 1.44 15.65
N LYS A 39 -2.88 0.75 16.76
CA LYS A 39 -3.49 1.36 17.96
C LYS A 39 -2.74 2.60 18.49
N ASP A 40 -1.42 2.57 18.47
CA ASP A 40 -0.55 3.64 18.99
C ASP A 40 0.44 4.12 17.92
N LYS A 41 0.01 4.16 16.66
CA LYS A 41 0.84 4.55 15.51
C LYS A 41 0.19 5.68 14.73
N SER A 42 1.00 6.66 14.34
CA SER A 42 0.58 7.67 13.38
C SER A 42 0.56 7.11 11.95
N PRO A 43 -0.11 7.79 11.00
CA PRO A 43 -0.03 7.43 9.59
C PRO A 43 1.41 7.37 9.05
N ASP A 44 2.28 8.27 9.51
CA ASP A 44 3.68 8.33 9.05
C ASP A 44 4.51 7.15 9.58
N ASP A 45 4.21 6.65 10.78
CA ASP A 45 4.82 5.41 11.30
C ASP A 45 4.45 4.21 10.42
N VAL A 46 3.17 4.12 10.03
CA VAL A 46 2.69 3.02 9.17
C VAL A 46 3.31 3.10 7.78
N ILE A 47 3.40 4.30 7.19
CA ILE A 47 4.06 4.54 5.91
C ILE A 47 5.53 4.11 5.95
N SER A 48 6.23 4.39 7.06
CA SER A 48 7.62 4.00 7.24
C SER A 48 7.76 2.48 7.30
N ILE A 49 6.91 1.80 8.09
CA ILE A 49 6.88 0.33 8.18
C ILE A 49 6.60 -0.31 6.81
N LEU A 50 5.68 0.26 6.02
CA LEU A 50 5.38 -0.25 4.67
C LEU A 50 6.59 -0.16 3.74
N LYS A 51 7.27 0.99 3.71
CA LYS A 51 8.48 1.18 2.91
C LYS A 51 9.62 0.26 3.35
N ASP A 52 9.83 0.11 4.64
CA ASP A 52 10.87 -0.77 5.16
C ASP A 52 10.62 -2.24 4.79
N LYS A 53 9.34 -2.64 4.73
CA LYS A 53 8.96 -4.02 4.43
C LYS A 53 8.98 -4.34 2.93
N PHE A 54 8.47 -3.45 2.09
CA PHE A 54 8.23 -3.71 0.67
C PHE A 54 9.17 -2.94 -0.27
N GLY A 55 9.98 -2.00 0.25
CA GLY A 55 10.82 -1.11 -0.54
C GLY A 55 10.06 0.03 -1.21
N GLU A 56 8.76 -0.13 -1.41
CA GLU A 56 7.86 0.85 -1.98
C GLU A 56 6.53 0.95 -1.21
N LEU A 57 5.70 1.92 -1.60
CA LEU A 57 4.36 2.08 -1.04
C LEU A 57 3.33 1.33 -1.89
N PRO A 58 2.29 0.75 -1.27
CA PRO A 58 1.22 0.09 -1.99
C PRO A 58 0.60 0.99 -3.07
N GLU A 59 0.40 0.45 -4.27
CA GLU A 59 -0.22 1.17 -5.38
C GLU A 59 -1.70 1.47 -5.14
N THR A 60 -2.36 0.60 -4.37
CA THR A 60 -3.76 0.67 -4.02
C THR A 60 -3.93 0.52 -2.51
N ALA A 61 -4.83 1.32 -1.93
CA ALA A 61 -5.26 1.21 -0.54
C ALA A 61 -6.78 1.08 -0.50
N VAL A 62 -7.29 0.24 0.39
CA VAL A 62 -8.73 0.05 0.59
C VAL A 62 -9.06 0.33 2.06
N GLU A 63 -9.81 1.41 2.28
CA GLU A 63 -10.29 1.82 3.61
C GLU A 63 -11.63 1.13 3.90
N CYS A 64 -11.82 0.61 5.12
CA CYS A 64 -13.00 -0.20 5.48
C CYS A 64 -13.53 0.08 6.90
N VAL A 65 -12.97 1.06 7.62
CA VAL A 65 -13.28 1.34 9.03
C VAL A 65 -13.94 2.72 9.19
N GLY A 66 -13.66 3.67 8.30
CA GLY A 66 -14.18 5.03 8.33
C GLY A 66 -13.57 5.91 9.42
N PHE A 67 -12.47 5.49 10.04
CA PHE A 67 -11.77 6.26 11.07
C PHE A 67 -10.87 7.32 10.43
N PRO A 68 -10.86 8.59 10.89
CA PRO A 68 -10.14 9.67 10.21
C PRO A 68 -8.67 9.37 9.90
N GLU A 69 -7.93 8.78 10.85
CA GLU A 69 -6.53 8.42 10.67
C GLU A 69 -6.34 7.30 9.62
N SER A 70 -7.28 6.34 9.55
CA SER A 70 -7.29 5.27 8.54
C SER A 70 -7.55 5.84 7.14
N VAL A 71 -8.50 6.78 7.04
CA VAL A 71 -8.80 7.50 5.79
C VAL A 71 -7.60 8.33 5.35
N GLU A 72 -7.01 9.11 6.25
CA GLU A 72 -5.82 9.91 5.98
C GLU A 72 -4.64 9.04 5.51
N LEU A 73 -4.36 7.93 6.21
CA LEU A 73 -3.34 6.98 5.83
C LEU A 73 -3.55 6.46 4.40
N SER A 74 -4.78 6.04 4.07
CA SER A 74 -5.11 5.51 2.74
C SER A 74 -4.87 6.54 1.61
N ILE A 75 -5.22 7.81 1.87
CA ILE A 75 -4.99 8.92 0.93
C ILE A 75 -3.50 9.21 0.79
N ARG A 76 -2.76 9.28 1.90
CA ARG A 76 -1.32 9.58 1.91
C ARG A 76 -0.52 8.51 1.19
N VAL A 77 -0.78 7.22 1.47
CA VAL A 77 -0.12 6.10 0.79
C VAL A 77 -0.30 6.21 -0.72
N ARG A 78 -1.53 6.51 -1.18
CA ARG A 78 -1.82 6.65 -2.60
C ARG A 78 -1.16 7.87 -3.23
N LEU A 79 -1.20 9.03 -2.57
CA LEU A 79 -0.57 10.26 -3.07
C LEU A 79 0.95 10.12 -3.16
N TYR A 80 1.58 9.50 -2.17
CA TYR A 80 3.03 9.28 -2.17
C TYR A 80 3.45 8.26 -3.23
N SER A 81 2.71 7.16 -3.38
CA SER A 81 2.95 6.19 -4.47
C SER A 81 2.81 6.85 -5.84
N LEU A 82 1.75 7.65 -6.07
CA LEU A 82 1.57 8.40 -7.32
C LEU A 82 2.68 9.42 -7.58
N PHE A 83 3.09 10.17 -6.57
CA PHE A 83 4.13 11.18 -6.72
C PHE A 83 5.48 10.55 -7.06
N VAL A 84 5.85 9.46 -6.37
CA VAL A 84 7.07 8.71 -6.68
C VAL A 84 6.98 8.10 -8.07
N ASN A 85 5.87 7.45 -8.44
CA ASN A 85 5.71 6.88 -9.78
C ASN A 85 5.69 7.96 -10.86
N SER A 86 5.11 9.13 -10.62
CA SER A 86 5.16 10.26 -11.55
C SER A 86 6.57 10.81 -11.71
N LEU A 87 7.35 10.88 -10.63
CA LEU A 87 8.75 11.30 -10.69
C LEU A 87 9.60 10.26 -11.41
N VAL A 88 9.54 9.00 -11.02
CA VAL A 88 10.25 7.89 -11.67
C VAL A 88 9.87 7.77 -13.14
N THR A 89 8.58 7.86 -13.49
CA THR A 89 8.16 7.87 -14.91
C THR A 89 8.64 9.12 -15.64
N SER A 90 8.69 10.29 -15.00
CA SER A 90 9.24 11.51 -15.64
C SER A 90 10.75 11.44 -15.83
N THR A 91 11.50 10.88 -14.87
CA THR A 91 12.94 10.65 -14.96
C THR A 91 13.26 9.57 -16.00
N LEU A 92 12.51 8.48 -16.00
CA LEU A 92 12.58 7.47 -17.04
C LEU A 92 12.14 8.05 -18.39
N HIS A 93 11.15 8.93 -18.46
CA HIS A 93 10.75 9.57 -19.72
C HIS A 93 11.88 10.46 -20.27
N SER A 94 12.59 11.22 -19.43
CA SER A 94 13.79 11.94 -19.87
C SER A 94 14.90 11.00 -20.36
N ASP A 95 15.03 9.81 -19.79
CA ASP A 95 16.01 8.79 -20.22
C ASP A 95 15.55 8.00 -21.48
N PHE A 96 14.24 7.93 -21.75
CA PHE A 96 13.63 7.16 -22.84
C PHE A 96 13.14 7.98 -24.03
N THR A 97 13.23 9.31 -24.03
CA THR A 97 12.91 10.18 -25.19
C THR A 97 13.75 9.90 -26.45
N GLY A 98 14.67 8.91 -26.44
CA GLY A 98 15.33 8.38 -27.63
C GLY A 98 14.54 7.35 -28.44
N HIS A 99 13.58 6.60 -27.86
CA HIS A 99 12.83 5.58 -28.61
C HIS A 99 11.41 5.37 -28.09
N HIS A 100 10.44 5.60 -28.99
CA HIS A 100 8.99 5.39 -28.85
C HIS A 100 8.61 4.12 -28.07
N PHE A 101 7.78 4.23 -27.03
CA PHE A 101 6.74 3.22 -26.73
C PHE A 101 5.68 3.78 -25.76
N PHE A 102 4.40 3.72 -26.16
CA PHE A 102 3.23 3.89 -25.30
C PHE A 102 2.88 2.55 -24.65
N ARG A 103 2.42 2.54 -23.39
CA ARG A 103 1.71 1.40 -22.82
C ARG A 103 0.59 1.86 -21.89
N PHE A 104 -0.57 1.21 -22.05
CA PHE A 104 -1.79 1.34 -21.24
C PHE A 104 -1.57 0.87 -19.80
#